data_AF-E6LEM2-F1
#
_entry.id   AF-E6LEM2-F1
#
_cell.length_a   1.000
_cell.length_b   1.000
_cell.length_c   1.000
_cell.angle_alpha   90.00
_cell.angle_beta   90.00
_cell.angle_gamma   90.00
#
_symmetry.space_group_name_H-M   'P 1'
#
loop_
_entity.id
_entity.type
_entity.pdbx_description
1 polymer ?
#
loop_
_entity_poly.entity_id
_entity_poly.type
_entity_poly.pdbx_seq_one_letter_code
_entity_poly.pdbx_strand_id
1 'polypeptide(L)'
;METKVLKIKGEDLTKEYALDRAVELTSLYEQTQLIVNYLDTVSLSVKQGDEFAGTYFLKSGALSNVVDNLQTISDKLVKISNSLCVDE
;
A
#
# COMPACT_ATOMS: atom_id res chain seq x y z
N MET A 1 -37.90 -5.78 -9.84
CA MET A 1 -36.61 -5.07 -9.97
C MET A 1 -35.67 -6.02 -10.67
N GLU A 2 -35.19 -5.66 -11.86
CA GLU A 2 -34.10 -6.42 -12.49
C GLU A 2 -32.82 -6.13 -11.72
N THR A 3 -32.15 -7.19 -11.26
CA THR A 3 -30.84 -7.07 -10.63
C THR A 3 -29.81 -6.85 -11.73
N LYS A 4 -29.28 -5.62 -11.87
CA LYS A 4 -28.16 -5.37 -12.80
C LYS A 4 -26.92 -6.09 -12.27
N VAL A 5 -26.42 -7.07 -13.01
CA VAL A 5 -25.16 -7.76 -12.70
C VAL A 5 -24.01 -6.85 -13.13
N LEU A 6 -23.18 -6.46 -12.18
CA LEU A 6 -21.96 -5.69 -12.46
C LEU A 6 -20.92 -6.60 -13.09
N LYS A 7 -20.17 -6.08 -14.06
CA LYS A 7 -19.14 -6.83 -14.77
C LYS A 7 -17.79 -6.15 -14.71
N ILE A 8 -16.74 -6.95 -14.68
CA ILE A 8 -15.35 -6.52 -14.74
C ILE A 8 -14.69 -7.32 -15.85
N LYS A 9 -14.18 -6.65 -16.88
CA LYS A 9 -13.53 -7.29 -18.04
C LYS A 9 -14.42 -8.36 -18.70
N GLY A 10 -15.71 -8.10 -18.78
CA GLY A 10 -16.72 -9.00 -19.36
C GLY A 10 -17.20 -10.13 -18.44
N GLU A 11 -16.61 -10.30 -17.26
CA GLU A 11 -16.98 -11.33 -16.28
C GLU A 11 -17.86 -10.77 -15.16
N ASP A 12 -18.76 -11.61 -14.61
CA ASP A 12 -19.63 -11.20 -13.52
C ASP A 12 -18.82 -10.90 -12.25
N LEU A 13 -19.07 -9.75 -11.62
CA LEU A 13 -18.50 -9.41 -10.33
C LEU A 13 -19.02 -10.38 -9.26
N THR A 14 -18.14 -11.21 -8.72
CA THR A 14 -18.48 -12.12 -7.63
C THR A 14 -18.11 -11.54 -6.27
N LYS A 15 -18.78 -12.04 -5.22
CA LYS A 15 -18.41 -11.71 -3.82
C LYS A 15 -16.97 -12.16 -3.51
N GLU A 16 -16.57 -13.32 -4.01
CA GLU A 16 -15.23 -13.87 -3.83
C GLU A 16 -14.18 -12.93 -4.41
N TYR A 17 -14.39 -12.50 -5.66
CA TYR A 17 -13.50 -11.54 -6.31
C TYR A 17 -13.39 -10.23 -5.52
N ALA A 18 -14.52 -9.67 -5.09
CA ALA A 18 -14.53 -8.45 -4.29
C ALA A 18 -13.80 -8.61 -2.95
N LEU A 19 -13.97 -9.77 -2.29
CA LEU A 19 -13.29 -10.10 -1.04
C LEU A 19 -11.78 -10.20 -1.24
N ASP A 20 -11.32 -10.88 -2.28
CA ASP A 20 -9.90 -11.00 -2.61
C ASP A 20 -9.25 -9.63 -2.82
N ARG A 21 -9.90 -8.75 -3.60
CA ARG A 21 -9.41 -7.38 -3.80
C ARG A 21 -9.37 -6.60 -2.47
N ALA A 22 -10.37 -6.77 -1.60
CA ALA A 22 -10.40 -6.11 -0.29
C ALA A 22 -9.30 -6.59 0.66
N VAL A 23 -9.00 -7.89 0.66
CA VAL A 23 -7.88 -8.48 1.42
C VAL A 23 -6.55 -7.91 0.94
N GLU A 24 -6.34 -7.85 -0.39
CA GLU A 24 -5.12 -7.25 -0.95
C GLU A 24 -4.97 -5.77 -0.57
N LEU A 25 -6.06 -4.98 -0.65
CA LEU A 25 -6.04 -3.57 -0.23
C LEU A 25 -5.72 -3.41 1.25
N THR A 26 -6.29 -4.26 2.11
CA THR A 26 -6.01 -4.25 3.55
C THR A 26 -4.53 -4.53 3.82
N SER A 27 -3.95 -5.51 3.14
CA SER A 27 -2.52 -5.82 3.28
C SER A 27 -1.62 -4.66 2.83
N LEU A 28 -1.98 -3.95 1.76
CA LEU A 28 -1.23 -2.77 1.31
C LEU A 28 -1.33 -1.60 2.31
N TYR A 29 -2.51 -1.42 2.92
CA TYR A 29 -2.70 -0.45 4.00
C TYR A 29 -1.82 -0.77 5.21
N GLU A 30 -1.80 -2.03 5.66
CA GLU A 30 -0.96 -2.47 6.77
C GLU A 30 0.54 -2.25 6.48
N GLN A 31 1.00 -2.58 5.27
CA GLN A 31 2.38 -2.29 4.84
C GLN A 31 2.69 -0.80 4.89
N THR A 32 1.76 0.05 4.46
CA THR A 32 1.91 1.51 4.52
C THR A 32 2.01 1.99 5.96
N GLN A 33 1.18 1.47 6.88
CA GLN A 33 1.24 1.79 8.30
C GLN A 33 2.59 1.40 8.93
N LEU A 34 3.15 0.26 8.56
CA LEU A 34 4.48 -0.15 9.04
C LEU A 34 5.58 0.83 8.60
N ILE A 35 5.52 1.31 7.35
CA ILE A 35 6.45 2.33 6.84
C ILE A 35 6.30 3.64 7.61
N VAL A 36 5.06 4.08 7.87
CA VAL A 36 4.79 5.30 8.66
C VAL A 36 5.37 5.16 10.08
N ASN A 37 5.08 4.07 10.77
CA ASN A 37 5.57 3.83 12.13
C ASN A 37 7.11 3.78 12.19
N TYR A 38 7.75 3.20 11.17
CA TYR A 38 9.19 3.17 11.06
C TYR A 38 9.78 4.58 10.89
N LEU A 39 9.22 5.40 9.99
CA LEU A 39 9.64 6.78 9.79
C LEU A 39 9.40 7.65 11.02
N ASP A 40 8.29 7.45 11.73
CA ASP A 40 7.99 8.15 12.99
C ASP A 40 9.00 7.80 14.07
N THR A 41 9.41 6.53 14.18
CA THR A 41 10.44 6.09 15.12
C THR A 41 11.77 6.81 14.85
N VAL A 42 12.19 6.84 13.57
CA VAL A 42 13.40 7.56 13.15
C VAL A 42 13.29 9.06 13.46
N SER A 43 12.13 9.67 13.16
CA SER A 43 11.86 11.08 13.43
C SER A 43 11.97 11.41 14.93
N LEU A 44 11.42 10.56 15.79
CA LEU A 44 11.50 10.71 17.24
C LEU A 44 12.93 10.58 17.76
N SER A 45 13.70 9.59 17.29
CA SER A 45 15.11 9.44 17.67
C SER A 45 15.93 10.68 17.31
N VAL A 46 15.76 11.22 16.11
CA VAL A 46 16.43 12.45 15.68
C VAL A 46 16.03 13.65 16.55
N LYS A 47 14.72 13.82 16.83
CA LYS A 47 14.22 14.91 17.70
C LYS A 47 14.73 14.82 19.14
N GLN A 48 15.03 13.63 19.63
CA GLN A 48 15.59 13.40 20.95
C GLN A 48 17.11 13.63 21.02
N GLY A 49 17.74 14.02 19.90
CA GLY A 49 19.17 14.31 19.82
C GLY A 49 20.04 13.09 19.49
N ASP A 50 19.44 11.98 19.04
CA ASP A 50 20.19 10.82 18.57
C ASP A 50 20.71 11.04 17.13
N GLU A 51 21.80 11.80 17.03
CA GLU A 51 22.48 12.09 15.75
C GLU A 51 23.02 10.81 15.08
N PHE A 52 23.34 9.78 15.86
CA PHE A 52 23.79 8.49 15.33
C PHE A 52 22.65 7.80 14.58
N ALA A 53 21.46 7.70 15.17
CA ALA A 53 20.29 7.11 14.53
C ALA A 53 19.90 7.84 13.23
N GLY A 54 19.90 9.19 13.25
CA GLY A 54 19.63 9.99 12.06
C GLY A 54 20.66 9.79 10.96
N THR A 55 21.95 9.83 11.32
CA THR A 55 23.05 9.64 10.37
C THR A 55 23.08 8.22 9.80
N TYR A 56 22.86 7.22 10.66
CA TYR A 56 22.79 5.83 10.26
C TYR A 56 21.61 5.58 9.32
N PHE A 57 20.43 6.12 9.60
CA PHE A 57 19.27 6.01 8.72
C PHE A 57 19.56 6.55 7.31
N LEU A 58 20.18 7.73 7.22
CA LEU A 58 20.53 8.33 5.92
C LEU A 58 21.62 7.54 5.17
N LYS A 59 22.61 6.98 5.89
CA LYS A 59 23.76 6.30 5.28
C LYS A 59 23.55 4.81 5.01
N SER A 60 22.61 4.16 5.69
CA SER A 60 22.37 2.71 5.58
C SER A 60 21.54 2.31 4.35
N GLY A 61 21.11 3.27 3.52
CA GLY A 61 20.20 3.01 2.41
C GLY A 61 18.74 2.80 2.84
N ALA A 62 18.42 3.00 4.12
CA ALA A 62 17.05 2.86 4.63
C ALA A 62 16.04 3.74 3.88
N LEU A 63 16.45 4.94 3.47
CA LEU A 63 15.59 5.81 2.65
C LEU A 63 15.30 5.22 1.26
N SER A 64 16.29 4.59 0.62
CA SER A 64 16.07 3.90 -0.66
C SER A 64 15.08 2.76 -0.49
N ASN A 65 15.26 1.95 0.56
CA ASN A 65 14.34 0.85 0.86
C ASN A 65 12.91 1.36 1.09
N VAL A 66 12.73 2.49 1.79
CA VAL A 66 11.41 3.10 1.98
C VAL A 66 10.80 3.51 0.64
N VAL A 67 11.57 4.16 -0.24
CA VAL A 67 11.12 4.57 -1.57
C VAL A 67 10.70 3.35 -2.41
N ASP A 68 11.53 2.31 -2.46
CA ASP A 68 11.27 1.10 -3.24
C ASP A 68 9.99 0.37 -2.76
N ASN A 69 9.79 0.32 -1.44
CA ASN A 69 8.58 -0.26 -0.85
C ASN A 69 7.33 0.58 -1.16
N LEU A 70 7.42 1.91 -1.07
CA LEU A 70 6.31 2.81 -1.41
C LEU A 70 5.95 2.74 -2.89
N GLN A 71 6.94 2.64 -3.78
CA GLN A 71 6.72 2.41 -5.21
C GLN A 71 6.03 1.07 -5.46
N THR A 72 6.48 0.01 -4.80
CA THR A 72 5.85 -1.32 -4.89
C THR A 72 4.37 -1.28 -4.43
N ILE A 73 4.07 -0.56 -3.35
CA ILE A 73 2.70 -0.37 -2.87
C ILE A 73 1.88 0.41 -3.91
N SER A 74 2.43 1.50 -4.46
CA SER A 74 1.77 2.32 -5.48
C SER A 74 1.42 1.51 -6.73
N ASP A 75 2.36 0.73 -7.25
CA ASP A 75 2.14 -0.12 -8.43
C ASP A 75 1.05 -1.17 -8.18
N LYS A 76 1.03 -1.77 -6.99
CA LYS A 76 -0.01 -2.74 -6.60
C LYS A 76 -1.38 -2.08 -6.46
N LEU A 77 -1.46 -0.88 -5.87
CA LEU A 77 -2.70 -0.11 -5.79
C LEU A 77 -3.27 0.21 -7.18
N VAL A 78 -2.43 0.65 -8.12
CA VAL A 78 -2.85 0.90 -9.51
C VAL A 78 -3.38 -0.37 -10.16
N LYS A 79 -2.70 -1.51 -9.97
CA LYS A 79 -3.16 -2.80 -10.50
C LYS A 79 -4.53 -3.20 -9.94
N ILE A 80 -4.74 -3.07 -8.62
CA ILE A 80 -6.03 -3.38 -7.99
C ILE A 80 -7.10 -2.41 -8.47
N SER A 81 -6.82 -1.11 -8.53
CA SER A 81 -7.74 -0.10 -9.04
C SER A 81 -8.19 -0.42 -10.47
N ASN A 82 -7.25 -0.72 -11.36
CA ASN A 82 -7.55 -1.10 -12.73
C ASN A 82 -8.31 -2.43 -12.83
N SER A 83 -8.09 -3.34 -11.88
CA SER A 83 -8.85 -4.60 -11.81
C SER A 83 -10.27 -4.42 -11.30
N LEU A 84 -10.55 -3.39 -10.50
CA LEU A 84 -11.88 -3.08 -9.98
C LEU A 84 -12.72 -2.21 -10.93
N CYS A 85 -12.14 -1.76 -12.04
CA CYS A 85 -12.86 -0.96 -13.03
C CYS A 85 -13.99 -1.79 -13.63
N VAL A 86 -15.23 -1.39 -13.35
CA VAL A 86 -16.44 -2.00 -13.89
C VAL A 86 -16.67 -1.56 -15.33
N ASP A 87 -17.13 -2.49 -16.16
CA ASP A 87 -17.60 -2.19 -17.51
C ASP A 87 -19.02 -1.59 -17.43
N GLU A 88 -19.34 -0.59 -18.26
CA GLU A 88 -20.65 0.11 -18.27
C GLU A 88 -21.85 -0.78 -18.68
#